data_AF-A0A7K0KIY8-F1
#
_entry.id   AF-A0A7K0KIY8-F1
#
_cell.length_a   1.000
_cell.length_b   1.000
_cell.length_c   1.000
_cell.angle_alpha   90.00
_cell.angle_beta   90.00
_cell.angle_gamma   90.00
#
_symmetry.space_group_name_H-M   'P 1'
#
loop_
_entity.id
_entity.type
_entity.pdbx_description
1 polymer ?
#
loop_
_entity_poly.entity_id
_entity_poly.type
_entity_poly.pdbx_seq_one_letter_code
_entity_poly.pdbx_strand_id
1 'polypeptide(L)'
;MKKIYYFCLMAFAMLFAAETNATEVEDYSFDWSKQSAYNLWAADDVKPHLSVTADGLQAENTKAMENYLFQYQGASNLGLTKGKDYTLKIVMKGSAEGKMHLAIGEWGNQAQSDINFSTEEKAYEVPFTASADGGFVLCQSGAFVGTTTIKSITITHEEGTFDGNMYIEYTGKGGENAWDQQAFYDLPVALEKGATYTMSMKVKASENYDDLAFWPIWNASENKNEWGGSKDVQYLDNKKVTTDWTTVSWTPVFLFCATQDRFYGQLDTVLSRRVIF
;
A
#
# COMPACT_ATOMS: atom_id res chain seq x y z
N MET A 1 -32.85 -15.91 5.89
CA MET A 1 -31.88 -15.10 5.12
C MET A 1 -30.51 -15.53 5.57
N LYS A 2 -29.70 -16.11 4.67
CA LYS A 2 -28.33 -16.50 4.97
C LYS A 2 -27.46 -15.23 5.01
N LYS A 3 -26.56 -15.16 5.97
CA LYS A 3 -25.59 -14.07 6.14
C LYS A 3 -24.21 -14.69 6.15
N ILE A 4 -23.24 -14.12 5.43
CA ILE A 4 -21.87 -14.61 5.48
C ILE A 4 -20.99 -13.48 6.01
N TYR A 5 -20.09 -13.83 6.92
CA TYR A 5 -19.25 -12.91 7.68
C TYR A 5 -17.79 -13.15 7.29
N TYR A 6 -17.16 -12.16 6.65
CA TYR A 6 -15.76 -12.24 6.22
C TYR A 6 -14.84 -11.54 7.19
N PHE A 7 -13.77 -12.22 7.57
CA PHE A 7 -12.54 -11.58 8.00
C PHE A 7 -11.51 -11.77 6.88
N CYS A 8 -11.37 -10.76 6.02
CA CYS A 8 -10.40 -10.82 4.93
C CYS A 8 -8.99 -10.62 5.48
N LEU A 9 -8.40 -11.70 6.00
CA LEU A 9 -6.96 -11.79 6.16
C LEU A 9 -6.37 -12.13 4.77
N MET A 10 -6.39 -11.18 3.83
CA MET A 10 -5.64 -11.36 2.58
C MET A 10 -4.18 -11.49 2.96
N ALA A 11 -3.67 -12.71 3.05
CA ALA A 11 -2.25 -12.97 3.06
C ALA A 11 -1.69 -12.81 1.63
N PHE A 12 -1.95 -11.66 1.01
CA PHE A 12 -0.88 -11.02 0.27
C PHE A 12 0.09 -10.52 1.35
N ALA A 13 1.40 -10.49 1.12
CA ALA A 13 2.25 -9.66 1.97
C ALA A 13 1.90 -8.19 1.68
N MET A 14 0.77 -7.73 2.21
CA MET A 14 0.26 -6.37 2.36
C MET A 14 -0.99 -6.48 3.23
N LEU A 15 -0.75 -6.32 4.54
CA LEU A 15 -1.74 -6.29 5.59
C LEU A 15 -2.58 -5.02 5.44
N PHE A 16 -3.74 -5.09 4.78
CA PHE A 16 -4.75 -4.02 4.88
C PHE A 16 -6.14 -4.65 5.02
N ALA A 17 -6.38 -5.28 6.17
CA ALA A 17 -7.72 -5.39 6.71
C ALA A 17 -8.08 -4.00 7.27
N ALA A 18 -9.26 -3.48 6.97
CA ALA A 18 -9.73 -2.27 7.64
C ALA A 18 -9.74 -2.53 9.16
N GLU A 19 -8.87 -1.87 9.90
CA GLU A 19 -8.70 -2.00 11.35
C GLU A 19 -9.39 -0.82 12.04
N THR A 20 -10.41 -1.05 12.87
CA THR A 20 -11.11 0.04 13.59
C THR A 20 -10.43 0.45 14.88
N ASN A 21 -9.26 -0.12 15.17
CA ASN A 21 -8.39 0.35 16.24
C ASN A 21 -6.95 0.54 15.76
N ALA A 22 -6.71 0.55 14.44
CA ALA A 22 -5.42 0.99 13.89
C ALA A 22 -5.22 2.43 14.33
N THR A 23 -4.34 2.60 15.30
CA THR A 23 -3.88 3.90 15.74
C THR A 23 -2.62 4.16 14.96
N GLU A 24 -2.61 5.23 14.17
CA GLU A 24 -1.37 5.72 13.60
C GLU A 24 -0.48 6.21 14.75
N VAL A 25 0.65 5.53 14.92
CA VAL A 25 1.67 5.85 15.91
C VAL A 25 2.81 6.56 15.20
N GLU A 26 3.15 7.75 15.70
CA GLU A 26 4.31 8.50 15.23
C GLU A 26 5.60 7.90 15.82
N ASP A 27 6.42 7.31 14.95
CA ASP A 27 7.74 6.78 15.33
C ASP A 27 8.84 7.85 15.28
N TYR A 28 8.69 8.80 14.36
CA TYR A 28 9.69 9.81 14.09
C TYR A 28 9.05 11.06 13.50
N SER A 29 9.51 12.23 13.93
CA SER A 29 9.08 13.51 13.40
C SER A 29 10.25 14.48 13.33
N PHE A 30 10.44 15.08 12.15
CA PHE A 30 11.48 16.07 11.92
C PHE A 30 10.91 17.25 11.13
N ASP A 31 10.95 18.41 11.77
CA ASP A 31 10.43 19.66 11.23
C ASP A 31 11.60 20.59 10.90
N TRP A 32 11.83 20.78 9.60
CA TRP A 32 12.92 21.61 9.09
C TRP A 32 12.69 23.09 9.35
N SER A 33 11.44 23.55 9.47
CA SER A 33 11.13 24.95 9.79
C SER A 33 11.58 25.36 11.20
N LYS A 34 11.83 24.38 12.07
CA LYS A 34 12.35 24.57 13.42
C LYS A 34 13.88 24.46 13.52
N GLN A 35 14.56 24.07 12.45
CA GLN A 35 16.02 23.93 12.43
C GLN A 35 16.68 25.25 12.02
N SER A 36 17.93 25.45 12.46
CA SER A 36 18.71 26.65 12.11
C SER A 36 19.75 26.40 11.02
N ALA A 37 20.10 25.15 10.74
CA ALA A 37 21.10 24.78 9.75
C ALA A 37 20.90 23.34 9.27
N TYR A 38 21.44 23.03 8.09
CA TYR A 38 21.54 21.66 7.59
C TYR A 38 22.75 20.98 8.21
N ASN A 39 22.53 19.85 8.89
CA ASN A 39 23.57 19.11 9.62
C ASN A 39 23.56 17.60 9.34
N LEU A 40 22.81 17.15 8.33
CA LEU A 40 22.75 15.75 7.92
C LEU A 40 23.76 15.46 6.80
N TRP A 41 23.88 14.19 6.42
CA TRP A 41 24.76 13.82 5.31
C TRP A 41 24.19 14.29 3.96
N ALA A 42 25.04 14.86 3.12
CA ALA A 42 24.77 15.12 1.71
C ALA A 42 26.04 14.85 0.89
N ALA A 43 25.87 14.60 -0.41
CA ALA A 43 27.00 14.55 -1.32
C ALA A 43 27.77 15.89 -1.29
N ASP A 44 29.10 15.85 -1.40
CA ASP A 44 29.94 17.04 -1.20
C ASP A 44 29.59 18.18 -2.16
N ASP A 45 29.32 17.85 -3.42
CA ASP A 45 28.92 18.81 -4.45
C ASP A 45 27.50 19.38 -4.22
N VAL A 46 26.68 18.73 -3.40
CA VAL A 46 25.31 19.16 -3.09
C VAL A 46 25.26 20.07 -1.88
N LYS A 47 26.19 19.95 -0.92
CA LYS A 47 26.21 20.75 0.32
C LYS A 47 26.05 22.27 0.10
N PRO A 48 26.73 22.90 -0.90
CA PRO A 48 26.57 24.34 -1.15
C PRO A 48 25.16 24.75 -1.62
N HIS A 49 24.36 23.79 -2.07
CA HIS A 49 23.02 23.98 -2.63
C HIS A 49 21.90 23.77 -1.60
N LEU A 50 22.27 23.42 -0.35
CA LEU A 50 21.33 23.20 0.74
C LEU A 50 21.30 24.39 1.67
N SER A 51 20.09 24.84 2.02
CA SER A 51 19.88 25.86 3.04
C SER A 51 18.64 25.57 3.86
N VAL A 52 18.63 26.02 5.11
CA VAL A 52 17.46 25.92 5.99
C VAL A 52 16.88 27.31 6.16
N THR A 53 15.57 27.42 5.92
CA THR A 53 14.80 28.66 6.01
C THR A 53 13.59 28.46 6.90
N ALA A 54 12.86 29.52 7.21
CA ALA A 54 11.59 29.42 7.93
C ALA A 54 10.54 28.55 7.21
N ASP A 55 10.66 28.38 5.89
CA ASP A 55 9.78 27.53 5.09
C ASP A 55 10.20 26.05 5.10
N GLY A 56 11.41 25.74 5.58
CA GLY A 56 11.98 24.39 5.61
C GLY A 56 13.34 24.27 4.92
N LEU A 57 13.75 23.04 4.66
CA LEU A 57 14.98 22.69 3.95
C LEU A 57 14.79 22.95 2.45
N GLN A 58 15.60 23.86 1.92
CA GLN A 58 15.69 24.14 0.50
C GLN A 58 16.89 23.42 -0.11
N ALA A 59 16.66 22.78 -1.25
CA ALA A 59 17.71 22.23 -2.10
C ALA A 59 17.56 22.81 -3.50
N GLU A 60 18.53 23.61 -3.93
CA GLU A 60 18.53 24.30 -5.22
C GLU A 60 19.44 23.59 -6.22
N ASN A 61 18.85 22.85 -7.15
CA ASN A 61 19.59 22.28 -8.26
C ASN A 61 19.52 23.18 -9.49
N THR A 62 20.65 23.71 -9.93
CA THR A 62 20.72 24.67 -11.04
C THR A 62 20.89 24.01 -12.41
N LYS A 63 21.17 22.70 -12.45
CA LYS A 63 21.40 21.96 -13.70
C LYS A 63 20.96 20.51 -13.58
N ALA A 64 20.30 20.00 -14.61
CA ALA A 64 19.93 18.59 -14.68
C ALA A 64 21.18 17.70 -14.72
N MET A 65 21.14 16.62 -13.94
CA MET A 65 22.20 15.62 -13.81
C MET A 65 21.59 14.25 -13.48
N GLU A 66 22.42 13.21 -13.44
CA GLU A 66 21.97 11.90 -12.97
C GLU A 66 21.41 11.99 -11.56
N ASN A 67 20.28 11.33 -11.31
CA ASN A 67 19.46 11.61 -10.13
C ASN A 67 20.23 11.42 -8.81
N TYR A 68 21.06 10.37 -8.75
CA TYR A 68 21.88 10.03 -7.58
C TYR A 68 23.03 11.01 -7.32
N LEU A 69 23.41 11.86 -8.27
CA LEU A 69 24.48 12.85 -8.05
C LEU A 69 24.00 14.02 -7.20
N PHE A 70 22.70 14.36 -7.27
CA PHE A 70 22.09 15.34 -6.38
C PHE A 70 21.32 14.64 -5.27
N GLN A 71 22.03 14.23 -4.22
CA GLN A 71 21.48 13.46 -3.11
C GLN A 71 21.87 14.00 -1.73
N TYR A 72 20.91 13.95 -0.81
CA TYR A 72 21.05 14.45 0.55
C TYR A 72 20.05 13.76 1.48
N GLN A 73 20.39 13.64 2.76
CA GLN A 73 19.45 13.13 3.76
C GLN A 73 18.44 14.22 4.12
N GLY A 74 17.14 13.92 3.97
CA GLY A 74 16.05 14.75 4.46
C GLY A 74 15.72 14.47 5.93
N ALA A 75 16.02 13.27 6.41
CA ALA A 75 15.91 12.85 7.81
C ALA A 75 16.94 11.75 8.09
N SER A 76 17.33 11.56 9.36
CA SER A 76 18.35 10.58 9.76
C SER A 76 18.10 10.08 11.19
N ASN A 77 18.79 9.02 11.61
CA ASN A 77 18.59 8.34 12.89
C ASN A 77 17.15 7.82 13.08
N LEU A 78 16.58 7.23 12.03
CA LEU A 78 15.24 6.64 12.09
C LEU A 78 15.24 5.43 13.03
N GLY A 79 14.14 5.23 13.78
CA GLY A 79 13.94 4.08 14.66
C GLY A 79 13.33 2.86 13.96
N LEU A 80 13.67 2.60 12.69
CA LEU A 80 13.03 1.53 11.92
C LEU A 80 13.40 0.14 12.46
N THR A 81 12.47 -0.80 12.36
CA THR A 81 12.69 -2.23 12.62
C THR A 81 12.54 -3.00 11.33
N LYS A 82 13.56 -3.77 10.94
CA LYS A 82 13.58 -4.56 9.72
C LYS A 82 12.35 -5.47 9.61
N GLY A 83 11.69 -5.43 8.46
CA GLY A 83 10.51 -6.23 8.14
C GLY A 83 9.20 -5.66 8.68
N LYS A 84 9.22 -4.55 9.42
CA LYS A 84 7.99 -3.84 9.83
C LYS A 84 7.57 -2.85 8.74
N ASP A 85 6.26 -2.71 8.58
CA ASP A 85 5.64 -1.76 7.66
C ASP A 85 5.48 -0.40 8.32
N TYR A 86 5.73 0.65 7.54
CA TYR A 86 5.67 2.04 7.94
C TYR A 86 5.10 2.90 6.80
N THR A 87 4.69 4.12 7.15
CA THR A 87 4.36 5.19 6.22
C THR A 87 5.31 6.36 6.43
N LEU A 88 6.00 6.77 5.37
CA LEU A 88 6.70 8.05 5.33
C LEU A 88 5.73 9.12 4.84
N LYS A 89 5.63 10.21 5.59
CA LYS A 89 4.92 11.43 5.20
C LYS A 89 5.91 12.57 5.04
N ILE A 90 5.96 13.15 3.84
CA ILE A 90 6.80 14.32 3.55
C ILE A 90 5.91 15.49 3.14
N VAL A 91 6.04 16.61 3.85
CA VAL A 91 5.37 17.88 3.49
C VAL A 91 6.34 18.70 2.67
N MET A 92 6.05 18.91 1.39
CA MET A 92 6.97 19.60 0.49
C MET A 92 6.28 20.33 -0.67
N LYS A 93 7.06 21.17 -1.36
CA LYS A 93 6.73 21.80 -2.65
C LYS A 93 7.99 21.94 -3.51
N GLY A 94 7.81 22.07 -4.82
CA GLY A 94 8.85 22.49 -5.75
C GLY A 94 8.63 23.91 -6.28
N SER A 95 9.68 24.52 -6.84
CA SER A 95 9.56 25.75 -7.64
C SER A 95 8.82 25.50 -8.97
N ALA A 96 8.78 24.25 -9.41
CA ALA A 96 8.01 23.71 -10.51
C ALA A 96 7.59 22.27 -10.16
N GLU A 97 6.73 21.65 -10.95
CA GLU A 97 6.42 20.23 -10.82
C GLU A 97 7.66 19.37 -11.13
N GLY A 98 7.82 18.26 -10.42
CA GLY A 98 9.00 17.41 -10.56
C GLY A 98 8.86 16.08 -9.86
N LYS A 99 9.94 15.28 -9.91
CA LYS A 99 10.02 13.98 -9.25
C LYS A 99 11.16 13.95 -8.24
N MET A 100 10.90 13.42 -7.06
CA MET A 100 11.90 13.11 -6.05
C MET A 100 11.94 11.60 -5.86
N HIS A 101 13.12 11.02 -5.99
CA HIS A 101 13.35 9.63 -5.59
C HIS A 101 13.72 9.60 -4.10
N LEU A 102 13.14 8.66 -3.39
CA LEU A 102 13.37 8.40 -1.97
C LEU A 102 14.00 7.02 -1.80
N ALA A 103 15.05 6.95 -1.00
CA ALA A 103 15.57 5.70 -0.48
C ALA A 103 15.56 5.75 1.05
N ILE A 104 14.83 4.82 1.67
CA ILE A 104 14.48 4.81 3.09
C ILE A 104 15.10 3.57 3.73
N GLY A 105 15.99 3.76 4.70
CA GLY A 105 16.72 2.67 5.36
C GLY A 105 18.20 2.99 5.53
N GLU A 106 19.04 1.98 5.51
CA GLU A 106 20.49 2.10 5.72
C GLU A 106 21.25 2.06 4.40
N TRP A 107 22.53 2.43 4.41
CA TRP A 107 23.36 2.30 3.21
C TRP A 107 23.37 0.86 2.68
N GLY A 108 22.96 0.68 1.43
CA GLY A 108 22.91 -0.62 0.76
C GLY A 108 21.69 -1.48 1.07
N ASN A 109 20.81 -1.07 1.99
CA ASN A 109 19.56 -1.77 2.32
C ASN A 109 18.44 -0.73 2.49
N GLN A 110 17.74 -0.44 1.40
CA GLN A 110 16.73 0.62 1.34
C GLN A 110 15.44 0.14 0.70
N ALA A 111 14.31 0.56 1.25
CA ALA A 111 13.06 0.64 0.50
C ALA A 111 13.15 1.87 -0.42
N GLN A 112 12.72 1.73 -1.67
CA GLN A 112 12.81 2.79 -2.66
C GLN A 112 11.42 3.19 -3.16
N SER A 113 11.20 4.48 -3.36
CA SER A 113 9.95 5.01 -3.90
C SER A 113 10.18 6.33 -4.62
N ASP A 114 9.19 6.77 -5.40
CA ASP A 114 9.21 8.05 -6.10
C ASP A 114 7.99 8.88 -5.69
N ILE A 115 8.18 10.19 -5.56
CA ILE A 115 7.11 11.17 -5.36
C ILE A 115 7.10 12.15 -6.53
N ASN A 116 5.94 12.32 -7.14
CA ASN A 116 5.70 13.40 -8.10
C ASN A 116 5.14 14.62 -7.35
N PHE A 117 5.99 15.62 -7.12
CA PHE A 117 5.64 16.81 -6.36
C PHE A 117 5.15 17.96 -7.25
N SER A 118 4.29 18.80 -6.68
CA SER A 118 3.74 20.01 -7.29
C SER A 118 4.35 21.29 -6.72
N THR A 119 3.91 22.44 -7.22
CA THR A 119 4.27 23.76 -6.69
C THR A 119 3.54 24.12 -5.40
N GLU A 120 2.46 23.39 -5.07
CA GLU A 120 1.71 23.56 -3.84
C GLU A 120 2.35 22.78 -2.68
N GLU A 121 2.41 23.42 -1.50
CA GLU A 121 2.81 22.76 -0.26
C GLU A 121 1.73 21.76 0.15
N LYS A 122 2.06 20.48 0.08
CA LYS A 122 1.16 19.40 0.51
C LYS A 122 1.93 18.22 1.07
N ALA A 123 1.21 17.34 1.75
CA ALA A 123 1.74 16.08 2.22
C ALA A 123 1.72 15.03 1.10
N TYR A 124 2.79 14.24 1.02
CA TYR A 124 2.89 13.04 0.21
C TYR A 124 3.18 11.86 1.14
N GLU A 125 2.44 10.79 0.96
CA GLU A 125 2.52 9.59 1.81
C GLU A 125 3.06 8.42 0.99
N VAL A 126 4.07 7.75 1.54
CA VAL A 126 4.80 6.66 0.91
C VAL A 126 4.81 5.47 1.88
N PRO A 127 3.99 4.44 1.65
CA PRO A 127 4.09 3.21 2.41
C PRO A 127 5.37 2.46 2.04
N PHE A 128 6.04 1.86 3.03
CA PHE A 128 7.23 1.04 2.80
C PHE A 128 7.43 -0.01 3.89
N THR A 129 8.00 -1.15 3.52
CA THR A 129 8.52 -2.15 4.47
C THR A 129 9.99 -1.86 4.73
N ALA A 130 10.38 -1.71 5.99
CA ALA A 130 11.77 -1.44 6.35
C ALA A 130 12.68 -2.62 5.97
N SER A 131 13.75 -2.35 5.22
CA SER A 131 14.71 -3.38 4.78
C SER A 131 15.90 -3.57 5.74
N ALA A 132 16.06 -2.66 6.71
CA ALA A 132 17.07 -2.67 7.75
C ALA A 132 16.51 -2.06 9.05
N ASP A 133 17.21 -2.32 10.16
CA ASP A 133 17.00 -1.56 11.40
C ASP A 133 17.67 -0.19 11.26
N GLY A 134 17.09 0.85 11.84
CA GLY A 134 17.70 2.18 11.80
C GLY A 134 17.49 2.93 10.48
N GLY A 135 18.43 3.81 10.13
CA GLY A 135 18.51 4.42 8.81
C GLY A 135 18.16 5.90 8.70
N PHE A 136 17.90 6.31 7.46
CA PHE A 136 17.67 7.69 7.04
C PHE A 136 16.70 7.73 5.86
N VAL A 137 16.22 8.93 5.53
CA VAL A 137 15.50 9.23 4.29
C VAL A 137 16.46 9.95 3.36
N LEU A 138 16.89 9.28 2.30
CA LEU A 138 17.73 9.85 1.25
C LEU A 138 16.85 10.41 0.14
N CYS A 139 16.97 11.70 -0.12
CA CYS A 139 16.28 12.41 -1.18
C CYS A 139 17.21 12.57 -2.38
N GLN A 140 16.74 12.20 -3.57
CA GLN A 140 17.49 12.34 -4.82
C GLN A 140 16.65 13.02 -5.89
N SER A 141 17.16 14.12 -6.45
CA SER A 141 16.42 14.98 -7.38
C SER A 141 17.28 15.56 -8.49
N GLY A 142 18.39 14.91 -8.87
CA GLY A 142 19.33 15.44 -9.87
C GLY A 142 18.71 15.75 -11.23
N ALA A 143 17.65 15.05 -11.63
CA ALA A 143 16.96 15.35 -12.88
C ALA A 143 16.10 16.63 -12.84
N PHE A 144 15.72 17.09 -11.64
CA PHE A 144 14.90 18.28 -11.43
C PHE A 144 15.79 19.53 -11.36
N VAL A 145 15.48 20.54 -12.18
CA VAL A 145 16.12 21.85 -12.14
C VAL A 145 15.18 22.84 -11.49
N GLY A 146 15.60 23.39 -10.35
CA GLY A 146 14.79 24.26 -9.51
C GLY A 146 15.08 24.05 -8.04
N THR A 147 14.20 24.57 -7.20
CA THR A 147 14.30 24.48 -5.75
C THR A 147 13.20 23.56 -5.22
N THR A 148 13.57 22.56 -4.43
CA THR A 148 12.60 21.83 -3.60
C THR A 148 12.65 22.36 -2.18
N THR A 149 11.49 22.54 -1.55
CA THR A 149 11.36 22.90 -0.13
C THR A 149 10.69 21.75 0.61
N ILE A 150 11.40 21.14 1.55
CA ILE A 150 10.86 20.12 2.46
C ILE A 150 10.62 20.78 3.81
N LYS A 151 9.36 20.84 4.23
CA LYS A 151 8.94 21.42 5.51
C LYS A 151 9.10 20.45 6.65
N SER A 152 8.62 19.21 6.48
CA SER A 152 8.70 18.18 7.51
C SER A 152 8.70 16.78 6.93
N ILE A 153 9.28 15.84 7.68
CA ILE A 153 9.22 14.40 7.44
C ILE A 153 8.73 13.73 8.73
N THR A 154 7.73 12.87 8.59
CA THR A 154 7.19 12.03 9.67
C THR A 154 7.25 10.57 9.22
N ILE A 155 7.63 9.67 10.13
CA ILE A 155 7.46 8.23 9.94
C ILE A 155 6.42 7.77 10.94
N THR A 156 5.43 7.03 10.45
CA THR A 156 4.41 6.41 11.26
C THR A 156 4.30 4.93 10.97
N HIS A 157 3.74 4.18 11.90
CA HIS A 157 3.20 2.87 11.64
C HIS A 157 1.80 2.79 12.21
N GLU A 158 1.03 1.82 11.75
CA GLU A 158 -0.24 1.50 12.38
C GLU A 158 0.01 0.47 13.50
N GLU A 159 -0.41 0.81 14.71
CA GLU A 159 -0.60 -0.16 15.78
C GLU A 159 -2.09 -0.49 15.86
N GLY A 160 -2.41 -1.77 15.65
CA GLY A 160 -3.72 -2.30 15.91
C GLY A 160 -3.59 -3.66 16.56
N THR A 161 -4.34 -3.88 17.64
CA THR A 161 -4.72 -5.25 18.02
C THR A 161 -5.99 -5.59 17.29
N PHE A 162 -5.99 -6.69 16.55
CA PHE A 162 -7.21 -7.24 15.99
C PHE A 162 -8.12 -7.74 17.11
N ASP A 163 -8.97 -6.87 17.64
CA ASP A 163 -9.96 -7.22 18.66
C ASP A 163 -11.23 -7.78 17.98
N GLY A 164 -11.09 -8.91 17.27
CA GLY A 164 -12.11 -9.93 16.96
C GLY A 164 -13.49 -9.55 16.37
N ASN A 165 -13.87 -8.27 16.28
CA ASN A 165 -15.26 -7.82 16.22
C ASN A 165 -15.60 -7.09 14.92
N MET A 166 -14.69 -7.07 13.96
CA MET A 166 -14.95 -6.51 12.65
C MET A 166 -14.82 -7.52 11.54
N TYR A 167 -15.81 -7.50 10.66
CA TYR A 167 -15.90 -8.34 9.49
C TYR A 167 -16.61 -7.56 8.39
N ILE A 168 -16.31 -7.89 7.14
CA ILE A 168 -17.20 -7.51 6.03
C ILE A 168 -18.42 -8.43 6.13
N GLU A 169 -19.56 -7.87 6.52
CA GLU A 169 -20.85 -8.59 6.46
C GLU A 169 -21.37 -8.51 5.04
N TYR A 170 -21.68 -9.66 4.47
CA TYR A 170 -22.29 -9.77 3.15
C TYR A 170 -23.65 -10.48 3.32
N THR A 171 -24.74 -9.82 2.90
CA THR A 171 -26.12 -10.22 3.22
C THR A 171 -27.07 -10.45 2.04
N GLY A 172 -27.82 -11.54 2.21
CA GLY A 172 -28.76 -12.27 1.35
C GLY A 172 -29.76 -11.60 0.40
N LYS A 173 -29.63 -11.61 -0.94
CA LYS A 173 -30.73 -11.76 -1.91
C LYS A 173 -30.44 -12.84 -2.97
N GLY A 174 -30.74 -14.11 -2.70
CA GLY A 174 -30.38 -15.22 -3.60
C GLY A 174 -30.78 -15.02 -5.08
N GLY A 175 -30.08 -15.72 -5.98
CA GLY A 175 -30.30 -15.77 -7.42
C GLY A 175 -30.42 -17.21 -7.96
N GLU A 176 -30.57 -17.36 -9.28
CA GLU A 176 -30.62 -18.68 -9.95
C GLU A 176 -29.22 -19.31 -10.09
N ASN A 177 -28.16 -18.50 -10.11
CA ASN A 177 -26.78 -18.95 -10.29
C ASN A 177 -25.87 -18.50 -9.14
N ALA A 178 -24.82 -19.30 -8.86
CA ALA A 178 -23.80 -19.01 -7.85
C ALA A 178 -22.98 -17.74 -8.12
N TRP A 179 -23.03 -17.19 -9.33
CA TRP A 179 -22.37 -15.93 -9.73
C TRP A 179 -23.34 -14.75 -9.81
N ASP A 180 -24.62 -14.91 -9.50
CA ASP A 180 -25.57 -13.80 -9.56
C ASP A 180 -25.20 -12.70 -8.55
N GLN A 181 -24.37 -13.03 -7.56
CA GLN A 181 -23.85 -12.09 -6.58
C GLN A 181 -22.36 -12.35 -6.29
N GLN A 182 -21.64 -11.24 -6.17
CA GLN A 182 -20.18 -11.21 -6.11
C GLN A 182 -19.72 -10.06 -5.24
N ALA A 183 -18.56 -10.25 -4.60
CA ALA A 183 -17.77 -9.18 -4.03
C ALA A 183 -16.49 -9.04 -4.87
N PHE A 184 -16.14 -7.79 -5.18
CA PHE A 184 -14.94 -7.47 -5.94
C PHE A 184 -13.95 -6.75 -5.04
N TYR A 185 -12.69 -7.13 -5.19
CA TYR A 185 -11.57 -6.38 -4.66
C TYR A 185 -10.56 -6.16 -5.77
N ASP A 186 -10.30 -4.90 -6.08
CA ASP A 186 -9.29 -4.50 -7.05
C ASP A 186 -7.95 -4.43 -6.30
N LEU A 187 -6.95 -5.18 -6.79
CA LEU A 187 -5.62 -5.16 -6.22
C LEU A 187 -4.90 -3.84 -6.53
N PRO A 188 -4.23 -3.24 -5.55
CA PRO A 188 -3.44 -2.02 -5.78
C PRO A 188 -2.19 -2.29 -6.65
N VAL A 189 -1.66 -3.51 -6.58
CA VAL A 189 -0.50 -3.98 -7.36
C VAL A 189 -0.90 -5.23 -8.11
N ALA A 190 -0.56 -5.26 -9.40
CA ALA A 190 -0.86 -6.40 -10.25
C ALA A 190 0.00 -7.63 -9.93
N LEU A 191 -0.58 -8.81 -10.14
CA LEU A 191 0.07 -10.10 -10.02
C LEU A 191 0.93 -10.40 -11.26
N GLU A 192 2.03 -11.11 -11.04
CA GLU A 192 2.94 -11.52 -12.08
C GLU A 192 2.45 -12.81 -12.76
N LYS A 193 2.50 -12.83 -14.09
CA LYS A 193 2.14 -14.00 -14.88
C LYS A 193 3.09 -15.16 -14.60
N GLY A 194 2.53 -16.32 -14.29
CA GLY A 194 3.27 -17.55 -14.01
C GLY A 194 3.81 -17.64 -12.59
N ALA A 195 3.63 -16.62 -11.75
CA ALA A 195 3.97 -16.67 -10.34
C ALA A 195 2.91 -17.43 -9.54
N THR A 196 3.36 -18.11 -8.49
CA THR A 196 2.48 -18.79 -7.54
C THR A 196 2.18 -17.87 -6.38
N TYR A 197 0.90 -17.64 -6.11
CA TYR A 197 0.43 -16.85 -4.98
C TYR A 197 -0.39 -17.72 -4.05
N THR A 198 -0.41 -17.39 -2.76
CA THR A 198 -1.38 -17.96 -1.81
C THR A 198 -2.33 -16.86 -1.37
N MET A 199 -3.63 -17.08 -1.57
CA MET A 199 -4.69 -16.27 -1.00
C MET A 199 -5.27 -17.03 0.19
N SER A 200 -5.31 -16.40 1.35
CA SER A 200 -6.00 -16.92 2.54
C SER A 200 -7.11 -15.97 2.95
N MET A 201 -8.14 -16.46 3.63
CA MET A 201 -9.14 -15.63 4.29
C MET A 201 -9.73 -16.37 5.49
N LYS A 202 -10.09 -15.64 6.55
CA LYS A 202 -10.79 -16.20 7.70
C LYS A 202 -12.28 -15.87 7.56
N VAL A 203 -13.13 -16.88 7.58
CA VAL A 203 -14.51 -16.75 7.11
C VAL A 203 -15.42 -17.64 7.93
N LYS A 204 -16.63 -17.15 8.18
CA LYS A 204 -17.75 -17.94 8.72
C LYS A 204 -19.04 -17.55 8.00
N ALA A 205 -20.00 -18.44 7.98
CA ALA A 205 -21.32 -18.20 7.44
C ALA A 205 -22.40 -18.36 8.54
N SER A 206 -23.60 -17.86 8.32
CA SER A 206 -24.72 -18.04 9.27
C SER A 206 -25.25 -19.48 9.27
N GLU A 207 -24.84 -20.26 8.28
CA GLU A 207 -25.10 -21.68 8.11
C GLU A 207 -24.01 -22.27 7.21
N ASN A 208 -23.83 -23.59 7.24
CA ASN A 208 -22.81 -24.24 6.42
C ASN A 208 -23.03 -23.94 4.93
N TYR A 209 -21.95 -23.56 4.24
CA TYR A 209 -21.94 -23.24 2.83
C TYR A 209 -20.73 -23.92 2.18
N ASP A 210 -20.97 -24.80 1.22
CA ASP A 210 -19.93 -25.64 0.62
C ASP A 210 -19.28 -25.02 -0.63
N ASP A 211 -19.81 -23.89 -1.12
CA ASP A 211 -19.52 -23.33 -2.44
C ASP A 211 -18.82 -21.97 -2.41
N LEU A 212 -18.04 -21.66 -1.37
CA LEU A 212 -17.24 -20.43 -1.36
C LEU A 212 -16.17 -20.53 -2.44
N ALA A 213 -16.27 -19.71 -3.49
CA ALA A 213 -15.30 -19.72 -4.57
C ALA A 213 -14.54 -18.40 -4.69
N PHE A 214 -13.30 -18.52 -5.14
CA PHE A 214 -12.40 -17.41 -5.40
C PHE A 214 -11.86 -17.54 -6.82
N TRP A 215 -12.19 -16.59 -7.69
CA TRP A 215 -11.81 -16.63 -9.10
C TRP A 215 -11.07 -15.35 -9.49
N PRO A 216 -9.74 -15.41 -9.61
CA PRO A 216 -9.01 -14.28 -10.17
C PRO A 216 -9.45 -14.01 -11.62
N ILE A 217 -9.70 -12.75 -11.95
CA ILE A 217 -9.89 -12.32 -13.34
C ILE A 217 -8.78 -11.37 -13.75
N TRP A 218 -8.46 -11.40 -15.03
CA TRP A 218 -7.72 -10.32 -15.65
C TRP A 218 -8.63 -9.11 -15.94
N ASN A 219 -8.53 -8.04 -15.15
CA ASN A 219 -9.42 -6.87 -15.26
C ASN A 219 -9.31 -6.15 -16.62
N ALA A 220 -8.13 -6.19 -17.25
CA ALA A 220 -7.91 -5.61 -18.57
C ALA A 220 -8.45 -6.49 -19.72
N SER A 221 -8.91 -7.72 -19.45
CA SER A 221 -9.49 -8.59 -20.47
C SER A 221 -10.71 -7.95 -21.14
N GLU A 222 -10.80 -8.09 -22.47
CA GLU A 222 -12.02 -7.78 -23.23
C GLU A 222 -13.14 -8.78 -22.93
N ASN A 223 -12.78 -10.00 -22.51
CA ASN A 223 -13.69 -11.10 -22.16
C ASN A 223 -14.11 -11.08 -20.68
N LYS A 224 -13.80 -10.01 -19.93
CA LYS A 224 -14.09 -9.89 -18.49
C LYS A 224 -15.58 -10.01 -18.13
N ASN A 225 -16.45 -9.77 -19.11
CA ASN A 225 -17.91 -9.81 -18.97
C ASN A 225 -18.54 -11.06 -19.62
N GLU A 226 -17.73 -12.03 -20.07
CA GLU A 226 -18.23 -13.28 -20.63
C GLU A 226 -18.60 -14.27 -19.51
N TRP A 227 -19.89 -14.30 -19.15
CA TRP A 227 -20.40 -15.13 -18.07
C TRP A 227 -20.52 -16.60 -18.49
N GLY A 228 -20.10 -17.54 -17.63
CA GLY A 228 -20.29 -18.98 -17.84
C GLY A 228 -19.25 -19.68 -18.73
N GLY A 229 -18.05 -19.12 -18.88
CA GLY A 229 -16.98 -19.75 -19.66
C GLY A 229 -15.88 -18.82 -20.19
N SER A 230 -15.68 -17.64 -19.58
CA SER A 230 -14.59 -16.74 -19.98
C SER A 230 -13.25 -17.48 -19.91
N LYS A 231 -12.46 -17.36 -20.98
CA LYS A 231 -11.09 -17.89 -21.03
C LYS A 231 -10.13 -17.16 -20.08
N ASP A 232 -10.56 -16.01 -19.56
CA ASP A 232 -9.74 -15.09 -18.77
C ASP A 232 -10.14 -15.03 -17.28
N VAL A 233 -11.04 -15.92 -16.85
CA VAL A 233 -11.34 -16.19 -15.45
C VAL A 233 -10.61 -17.46 -15.03
N GLN A 234 -9.86 -17.40 -13.94
CA GLN A 234 -9.25 -18.58 -13.34
C GLN A 234 -10.19 -19.18 -12.29
N TYR A 235 -10.92 -20.22 -12.66
CA TYR A 235 -11.79 -20.96 -11.74
C TYR A 235 -10.95 -21.82 -10.78
N LEU A 236 -11.01 -21.51 -9.50
CA LEU A 236 -10.38 -22.29 -8.44
C LEU A 236 -11.40 -23.15 -7.70
N ASP A 237 -10.90 -24.05 -6.85
CA ASP A 237 -11.72 -24.98 -6.10
C ASP A 237 -12.63 -24.28 -5.08
N ASN A 238 -13.84 -24.78 -4.93
CA ASN A 238 -14.76 -24.29 -3.91
C ASN A 238 -14.29 -24.72 -2.52
N LYS A 239 -14.51 -23.86 -1.53
CA LYS A 239 -14.18 -24.10 -0.14
C LYS A 239 -15.44 -24.18 0.71
N LYS A 240 -15.39 -25.07 1.69
CA LYS A 240 -16.41 -25.18 2.72
C LYS A 240 -16.21 -24.11 3.79
N VAL A 241 -17.30 -23.44 4.12
CA VAL A 241 -17.43 -22.48 5.21
C VAL A 241 -18.47 -23.00 6.19
N THR A 242 -18.19 -22.89 7.48
CA THR A 242 -19.09 -23.30 8.54
C THR A 242 -19.60 -22.11 9.34
N THR A 243 -20.40 -22.38 10.37
CA THR A 243 -20.84 -21.37 11.34
C THR A 243 -19.72 -20.86 12.24
N ASP A 244 -18.59 -21.57 12.27
CA ASP A 244 -17.40 -21.18 13.01
C ASP A 244 -16.41 -20.47 12.09
N TRP A 245 -15.58 -19.63 12.69
CA TRP A 245 -14.47 -19.01 11.96
C TRP A 245 -13.49 -20.08 11.48
N THR A 246 -13.31 -20.17 10.17
CA THR A 246 -12.39 -21.09 9.53
C THR A 246 -11.44 -20.31 8.62
N THR A 247 -10.19 -20.77 8.49
CA THR A 247 -9.28 -20.22 7.48
C THR A 247 -9.35 -21.09 6.24
N VAL A 248 -9.67 -20.50 5.11
CA VAL A 248 -9.64 -21.15 3.80
C VAL A 248 -8.51 -20.56 2.98
N SER A 249 -7.94 -21.33 2.06
CA SER A 249 -6.80 -20.87 1.25
C SER A 249 -6.77 -21.50 -0.13
N TRP A 250 -6.33 -20.71 -1.10
CA TRP A 250 -6.08 -21.09 -2.49
C TRP A 250 -4.64 -20.77 -2.84
N THR A 251 -3.99 -21.65 -3.58
CA THR A 251 -2.60 -21.43 -4.04
C THR A 251 -2.52 -21.53 -5.56
N PRO A 252 -3.10 -20.57 -6.32
CA PRO A 252 -3.05 -20.60 -7.77
C PRO A 252 -1.67 -20.23 -8.31
N VAL A 253 -1.30 -20.86 -9.43
CA VAL A 253 -0.35 -20.27 -10.38
C VAL A 253 -1.14 -19.26 -11.21
N PHE A 254 -0.75 -17.99 -11.19
CA PHE A 254 -1.51 -16.94 -11.86
C PHE A 254 -1.26 -16.98 -13.37
N LEU A 255 -2.34 -17.06 -14.15
CA LEU A 255 -2.24 -17.33 -15.59
C LEU A 255 -2.16 -16.06 -16.47
N PHE A 256 -2.37 -14.88 -15.87
CA PHE A 256 -2.49 -13.60 -16.59
C PHE A 256 -1.36 -12.64 -16.22
N CYS A 257 -1.03 -11.71 -17.12
CA CYS A 257 -0.09 -10.60 -16.87
C CYS A 257 -0.92 -9.35 -16.65
N ALA A 258 -0.73 -8.62 -15.56
CA ALA A 258 -1.58 -7.46 -15.29
C ALA A 258 -0.81 -6.18 -14.97
N THR A 259 -1.47 -5.09 -15.32
CA THR A 259 -1.22 -3.71 -14.85
C THR A 259 -2.31 -3.28 -13.86
N GLN A 260 -3.29 -4.15 -13.56
CA GLN A 260 -4.31 -4.07 -12.50
C GLN A 260 -5.11 -5.39 -12.47
N ASP A 261 -5.18 -6.08 -11.33
CA ASP A 261 -5.97 -7.31 -11.17
C ASP A 261 -7.24 -7.08 -10.35
N ARG A 262 -8.31 -7.81 -10.72
CA ARG A 262 -9.59 -7.80 -10.00
C ARG A 262 -9.87 -9.21 -9.52
N PHE A 263 -10.21 -9.36 -8.25
CA PHE A 263 -10.63 -10.65 -7.71
C PHE A 263 -12.14 -10.82 -7.71
N TYR A 264 -12.62 -12.02 -8.06
CA TYR A 264 -14.00 -12.41 -7.90
C TYR A 264 -14.09 -13.28 -6.65
N GLY A 265 -14.77 -12.79 -5.62
CA GLY A 265 -15.37 -13.66 -4.62
C GLY A 265 -16.78 -13.98 -5.08
N GLN A 266 -17.05 -15.24 -5.46
CA GLN A 266 -18.42 -15.69 -5.65
C GLN A 266 -19.10 -15.70 -4.31
N LEU A 267 -20.10 -14.85 -4.13
CA LEU A 267 -20.82 -14.83 -2.88
C LEU A 267 -22.24 -14.47 -3.15
N ASP A 268 -23.12 -15.30 -2.64
CA ASP A 268 -24.45 -14.86 -2.33
C ASP A 268 -24.32 -13.58 -1.45
N THR A 269 -24.68 -12.42 -2.05
CA THR A 269 -25.53 -11.34 -1.49
C THR A 269 -25.00 -10.02 -0.84
N VAL A 270 -25.38 -8.86 -1.43
CA VAL A 270 -25.31 -7.40 -1.08
C VAL A 270 -24.44 -6.91 0.11
N LEU A 271 -23.55 -5.95 -0.20
CA LEU A 271 -22.83 -5.04 0.71
C LEU A 271 -23.77 -4.10 1.48
N SER A 272 -23.84 -4.22 2.81
CA SER A 272 -24.33 -3.13 3.67
C SER A 272 -23.29 -2.80 4.74
N ARG A 273 -22.75 -1.58 4.70
CA ARG A 273 -22.08 -0.98 5.87
C ARG A 273 -23.13 -0.89 6.97
N ARG A 274 -23.02 -1.73 8.00
CA ARG A 274 -23.66 -1.48 9.30
C ARG A 274 -22.57 -1.12 10.29
N VAL A 275 -22.34 0.18 10.41
CA VAL A 275 -21.80 0.77 11.63
C VAL A 275 -22.87 0.55 12.69
N ILE A 276 -22.60 -0.33 13.65
CA ILE A 276 -23.39 -0.42 14.88
C ILE A 276 -22.48 0.17 15.96
N PHE A 277 -22.97 1.25 16.57
CA PHE A 277 -22.34 1.98 17.69
C PHE A 277 -22.09 1.07 18.90
#